data_AF-A0A9E5IZF3-F1
#
_entry.id   AF-A0A9E5IZF3-F1
#
_cell.length_a   1.000
_cell.length_b   1.000
_cell.length_c   1.000
_cell.angle_alpha   90.00
_cell.angle_beta   90.00
_cell.angle_gamma   90.00
#
_symmetry.space_group_name_H-M   'P 1'
#
loop_
_entity.id
_entity.type
_entity.pdbx_description
1 polymer ?
#
loop_
_entity_poly.entity_id
_entity_poly.type
_entity_poly.pdbx_seq_one_letter_code
_entity_poly.pdbx_strand_id
1 'polypeptide(L)' 'MKIVLAYSGGLDTSVLLAWLKENYQAEVIAFCANIGQEEELKGLNAKAKKTGASKIHIDDLQEEFAR' A
#
# COMPACT_ATOMS: atom_id res chain seq x y z
N MET A 1 7.55 4.12 15.98
CA MET A 1 8.04 3.04 15.10
C MET A 1 7.44 3.24 13.71
N LYS A 2 8.16 2.93 12.63
CA LYS A 2 7.64 3.00 11.25
C LYS A 2 7.61 1.61 10.63
N ILE A 3 6.56 1.30 9.87
CA ILE A 3 6.40 0.04 9.14
C ILE A 3 6.10 0.37 7.68
N VAL A 4 6.88 -0.19 6.76
CA VAL A 4 6.54 -0.16 5.34
C VAL A 4 5.75 -1.42 5.02
N LEU A 5 4.55 -1.24 4.46
CA LEU A 5 3.64 -2.32 4.10
C LEU A 5 3.52 -2.42 2.58
N ALA A 6 3.81 -3.58 2.01
CA ALA A 6 3.41 -3.92 0.66
C ALA A 6 1.87 -3.94 0.59
N TYR A 7 1.30 -3.01 -0.15
CA TYR A 7 -0.12 -2.69 -0.12
C TYR A 7 -0.72 -2.77 -1.53
N SER A 8 -1.46 -3.84 -1.80
CA SER A 8 -2.20 -4.02 -3.05
C SER A 8 -3.50 -3.21 -3.10
N GLY A 9 -4.01 -2.76 -1.95
CA GLY A 9 -5.36 -2.19 -1.87
C GLY A 9 -6.47 -3.23 -1.85
N GLY A 10 -6.17 -4.52 -1.84
CA GLY A 10 -7.13 -5.59 -1.57
C GLY A 10 -7.72 -5.51 -0.16
N LEU A 11 -8.72 -6.36 0.13
CA LEU A 11 -9.32 -6.45 1.46
C LEU A 11 -8.25 -6.82 2.52
N ASP A 12 -7.46 -7.84 2.25
CA ASP A 12 -6.49 -8.37 3.22
C ASP A 12 -5.42 -7.34 3.59
N THR A 13 -4.85 -6.66 2.60
CA THR A 13 -3.84 -5.62 2.83
C THR A 13 -4.44 -4.37 3.47
N SER A 14 -5.74 -4.10 3.27
CA SER A 14 -6.46 -3.04 3.97
C SER A 14 -6.66 -3.37 5.45
N VAL A 15 -7.10 -4.59 5.77
CA VAL A 15 -7.26 -5.04 7.16
C VAL A 15 -5.90 -5.09 7.86
N LEU A 16 -4.86 -5.61 7.20
CA LEU A 16 -3.52 -5.67 7.76
C LEU A 16 -2.95 -4.28 8.08
N LEU A 17 -3.20 -3.28 7.23
CA LEU A 17 -2.78 -1.91 7.49
C LEU A 17 -3.38 -1.37 8.79
N ALA A 18 -4.71 -1.50 8.94
CA ALA A 18 -5.41 -1.07 10.15
C ALA A 18 -4.90 -1.83 11.38
N TRP A 19 -4.74 -3.14 11.26
CA TRP A 19 -4.25 -3.99 12.34
C TRP A 19 -2.83 -3.62 12.78
N LEU A 20 -1.91 -3.38 11.85
CA LEU A 20 -0.54 -2.94 12.17
C LEU A 20 -0.53 -1.60 12.91
N LYS A 21 -1.35 -0.65 12.45
CA LYS A 21 -1.47 0.67 13.09
C LYS A 21 -1.99 0.55 14.52
N GLU A 22 -2.99 -0.29 14.78
CA GLU A 22 -3.60 -0.45 16.10
C GLU A 22 -2.72 -1.25 17.07
N ASN A 23 -2.20 -2.42 16.63
CA ASN A 23 -1.49 -3.34 17.51
C ASN A 23 -0.07 -2.88 17.84
N TYR A 24 0.55 -2.12 16.94
CA TYR A 24 1.90 -1.63 17.12
C TYR A 24 1.99 -0.12 17.34
N GLN A 25 0.85 0.60 17.31
CA GLN A 25 0.81 2.07 17.41
C GLN A 25 1.82 2.73 16.45
N ALA A 26 1.94 2.14 15.25
CA ALA A 26 3.00 2.44 14.31
C ALA A 26 2.53 3.42 13.24
N GLU A 27 3.48 4.20 12.73
CA GLU A 27 3.30 4.94 11.49
C GLU A 27 3.46 3.95 10.31
N VAL A 28 2.35 3.65 9.62
CA VAL A 28 2.36 2.71 8.50
C VAL A 28 2.46 3.47 7.17
N ILE A 29 3.50 3.17 6.39
CA ILE A 29 3.73 3.69 5.05
C ILE A 29 3.37 2.59 4.05
N ALA A 30 2.39 2.84 3.19
CA ALA A 30 2.02 1.90 2.14
C ALA A 30 2.98 2.02 0.93
N PHE A 31 3.33 0.89 0.34
CA PHE A 31 4.06 0.81 -0.91
C PHE A 31 3.33 -0.12 -1.87
N CYS A 32 3.09 0.35 -3.09
CA CYS A 32 2.52 -0.43 -4.17
C CYS A 32 3.48 -0.39 -5.36
N ALA A 33 3.86 -1.57 -5.87
CA ALA A 33 4.57 -1.69 -7.13
C ALA A 33 3.55 -1.89 -8.25
N ASN A 34 3.53 -0.97 -9.22
CA ASN A 34 2.84 -1.20 -10.48
C ASN A 34 3.71 -2.12 -11.35
N ILE A 35 3.23 -3.34 -11.56
CA ILE A 35 3.85 -4.37 -12.41
C ILE A 35 2.88 -4.83 -13.51
N GLY A 36 1.90 -3.99 -13.87
CA GLY A 36 0.93 -4.25 -14.94
C GLY A 36 -0.50 -4.54 -14.47
N GLN A 37 -0.87 -4.16 -13.24
CA GLN A 37 -2.23 -4.38 -12.70
C GLN A 37 -3.26 -3.35 -13.20
N GLU A 38 -2.82 -2.30 -13.91
CA GLU A 38 -3.63 -1.24 -14.54
C GLU A 38 -4.76 -0.68 -13.65
N GLU A 39 -6.01 -1.13 -13.86
CA GLU A 39 -7.22 -0.56 -13.22
C GLU A 39 -7.22 -0.67 -11.70
N GLU A 40 -6.51 -1.66 -11.13
CA GLU A 40 -6.41 -1.85 -9.68
C GLU A 40 -5.72 -0.68 -8.96
N LEU A 41 -4.94 0.13 -9.68
CA LEU A 41 -4.25 1.30 -9.13
C LEU A 41 -5.17 2.52 -9.04
N LYS A 42 -6.30 2.54 -9.76
CA LYS A 42 -7.24 3.66 -9.75
C LYS A 42 -7.82 3.84 -8.34
N GLY A 43 -7.63 5.04 -7.77
CA GLY A 43 -8.13 5.36 -6.43
C GLY A 43 -7.34 4.73 -5.28
N LEU A 44 -6.26 4.00 -5.55
CA LEU A 44 -5.46 3.32 -4.52
C LEU A 44 -4.90 4.30 -3.48
N ASN A 45 -4.49 5.49 -3.91
CA ASN A 45 -3.99 6.53 -3.01
C ASN A 45 -5.04 6.98 -1.98
N ALA A 46 -6.26 7.25 -2.45
CA ALA A 46 -7.37 7.63 -1.58
C ALA A 46 -7.76 6.49 -0.63
N LYS A 47 -7.75 5.24 -1.13
CA LYS A 47 -8.02 4.04 -0.33
C LYS A 47 -7.01 3.89 0.79
N ALA A 48 -5.71 3.90 0.50
CA ALA A 48 -4.65 3.74 1.50
C ALA A 48 -4.72 4.80 2.62
N LYS A 49 -4.94 6.07 2.24
CA LYS A 49 -5.12 7.17 3.21
C LYS A 49 -6.35 6.97 4.08
N LYS A 50 -7.49 6.56 3.48
CA LYS A 50 -8.72 6.27 4.23
C LYS A 50 -8.54 5.11 5.20
N THR A 51 -7.80 4.07 4.81
CA THR A 51 -7.48 2.92 5.67
C THR A 51 -6.53 3.30 6.81
N GLY A 52 -5.73 4.36 6.64
CA GLY A 52 -4.97 4.96 7.74
C GLY A 52 -3.46 5.03 7.52
N ALA A 53 -2.98 4.84 6.29
CA ALA A 53 -1.57 5.02 5.94
C ALA A 53 -1.13 6.49 6.17
N SER A 54 0.07 6.70 6.71
CA SER A 54 0.65 8.05 6.82
C SER A 54 1.12 8.58 5.46
N LYS A 55 1.57 7.67 4.59
CA LYS A 55 2.04 7.93 3.23
C LYS A 55 1.77 6.71 2.36
N ILE A 56 1.62 6.92 1.06
CA ILE A 56 1.62 5.85 0.06
C ILE A 56 2.59 6.20 -1.05
N HIS A 57 3.39 5.21 -1.44
CA HIS A 57 4.24 5.22 -2.62
C HIS A 57 3.64 4.26 -3.66
N ILE A 58 3.58 4.71 -4.92
CA ILE A 58 3.12 3.90 -6.05
C ILE A 58 4.17 4.09 -7.13
N ASP A 59 4.98 3.08 -7.35
CA ASP A 59 6.14 3.15 -8.25
C ASP A 59 5.89 2.23 -9.45
N ASP A 60 6.19 2.71 -10.66
CA ASP A 60 6.10 1.91 -11.89
C ASP A 60 7.36 1.07 -12.04
N LEU A 61 7.21 -0.23 -11.84
CA LEU A 61 8.28 -1.23 -11.86
C LEU A 61 8.08 -2.24 -12.99
N GLN A 62 7.23 -1.97 -13.99
CA GLN A 62 6.98 -2.91 -15.09
C GLN A 62 8.25 -3.28 -15.86
N GLU A 63 9.08 -2.28 -16.20
CA GLU A 63 10.36 -2.53 -16.89
C GLU A 63 11.34 -3.31 -16.00
N GLU A 64 11.38 -3.03 -14.69
CA GLU A 64 12.25 -3.74 -13.75
C GLU A 64 11.80 -5.18 -13.54
N PHE A 65 10.48 -5.41 -13.50
CA PHE A 65 9.88 -6.74 -13.36
C PHE A 65 10.09 -7.62 -14.60
N ALA A 66 10.16 -7.02 -15.79
CA ALA A 66 10.29 -7.74 -17.06
C ALA A 66 11.76 -8.06 -17.44
N ARG A 67 12.76 -7.63 -16.67
CA ARG A 67 14.19 -7.93 -16.88
C ARG A 67 14.57 -9.30 -16.33
#